data_AF-A0A7K0ELS9-F1
#
_entry.id   AF-A0A7K0ELS9-F1
#
_cell.length_a   1.000
_cell.length_b   1.000
_cell.length_c   1.000
_cell.angle_alpha   90.00
_cell.angle_beta   90.00
_cell.angle_gamma   90.00
#
_symmetry.space_group_name_H-M   'P 1'
#
loop_
_entity.id
_entity.type
_entity.pdbx_description
1 polymer ?
#
loop_
_entity_poly.entity_id
_entity_poly.type
_entity_poly.pdbx_seq_one_letter_code
_entity_poly.pdbx_strand_id
1 'polypeptide(L)'
;MAISVQVIPGWNELTEREKEVVWQLAEGKSTAEIASQLFISTKTVGNHKTNISSKLNVSGGPGSLIRFIFKNKVDILSTKQQL
;
A
#
# COMPACT_ATOMS: atom_id res chain seq x y z
N MET A 1 1.67 18.64 20.62
CA MET A 1 0.47 18.53 19.76
C MET A 1 0.75 17.42 18.76
N ALA A 2 0.27 16.20 19.05
CA ALA A 2 0.43 15.08 18.11
C ALA A 2 -0.46 15.37 16.91
N ILE A 3 0.15 15.54 15.74
CA ILE A 3 -0.60 15.58 14.48
C ILE A 3 -1.14 14.17 14.30
N SER A 4 -2.44 14.00 14.53
CA SER A 4 -3.14 12.73 14.28
C SER A 4 -3.12 12.48 12.78
N VAL A 5 -2.03 11.93 12.24
CA VAL A 5 -2.00 11.39 10.87
C VAL A 5 -3.17 10.42 10.80
N GLN A 6 -4.13 10.70 9.93
CA GLN A 6 -5.28 9.84 9.69
C GLN A 6 -4.77 8.60 8.95
N VAL A 7 -4.22 7.64 9.69
CA VAL A 7 -3.79 6.36 9.13
C VAL A 7 -5.03 5.65 8.59
N ILE A 8 -4.97 5.23 7.33
CA ILE A 8 -6.07 4.53 6.66
C ILE A 8 -6.58 3.35 7.52
N PRO A 9 -7.89 3.10 7.54
CA PRO A 9 -8.45 1.97 8.28
C PRO A 9 -7.81 0.66 7.80
N GLY A 10 -7.35 -0.17 8.74
CA GLY A 10 -6.61 -1.41 8.45
C GLY A 10 -5.10 -1.25 8.25
N TRP A 11 -4.53 -0.03 8.34
CA TRP A 11 -3.08 0.18 8.20
C TRP A 11 -2.24 -0.62 9.21
N ASN A 12 -2.72 -0.71 10.45
CA ASN A 12 -2.02 -1.44 11.51
C ASN A 12 -2.08 -2.96 11.33
N GLU A 13 -2.95 -3.48 10.47
CA GLU A 13 -3.03 -4.91 10.17
C GLU A 13 -2.06 -5.32 9.05
N LEU A 14 -1.52 -4.34 8.33
CA LEU A 14 -0.50 -4.57 7.32
C LEU A 14 0.85 -4.87 7.99
N THR A 15 1.50 -5.91 7.49
CA THR A 15 2.90 -6.21 7.80
C THR A 15 3.80 -5.13 7.20
N GLU A 16 5.05 -5.06 7.65
CA GLU A 16 6.04 -4.10 7.11
C GLU A 16 6.21 -4.25 5.60
N ARG A 17 6.26 -5.49 5.10
CA ARG A 17 6.35 -5.78 3.67
C ARG A 17 5.14 -5.28 2.89
N GLU A 18 3.96 -5.43 3.46
CA GLU A 18 2.72 -4.95 2.85
C GLU A 18 2.66 -3.43 2.84
N LYS A 19 3.12 -2.76 3.91
CA LYS A 19 3.25 -1.30 3.97
C LYS A 19 4.22 -0.79 2.91
N GLU A 20 5.36 -1.46 2.72
CA GLU A 20 6.28 -1.13 1.64
C GLU A 20 5.59 -1.19 0.27
N VAL A 21 4.89 -2.28 -0.05
CA VAL A 21 4.13 -2.38 -1.30
C VAL A 21 3.13 -1.23 -1.45
N VAL A 22 2.41 -0.88 -0.38
CA VAL A 22 1.44 0.23 -0.42
C VAL A 22 2.13 1.59 -0.62
N TRP A 23 3.28 1.84 0.01
CA TRP A 23 4.07 3.05 -0.23
C TRP A 23 4.51 3.16 -1.68
N GLN A 24 5.05 2.08 -2.25
CA GLN A 24 5.48 2.09 -3.65
C GLN A 24 4.30 2.32 -4.62
N LEU A 25 3.14 1.73 -4.32
CA LEU A 25 1.90 1.99 -5.07
C LEU A 25 1.44 3.44 -4.94
N ALA A 26 1.58 4.05 -3.76
CA ALA A 26 1.24 5.45 -3.50
C ALA A 26 2.19 6.43 -4.19
N GLU A 27 3.46 6.05 -4.34
CA GLU A 27 4.46 6.75 -5.16
C GLU A 27 4.14 6.64 -6.67
N GLY A 28 3.16 5.82 -7.06
CA GLY A 28 2.75 5.64 -8.45
C GLY A 28 3.58 4.63 -9.23
N LYS A 29 4.37 3.79 -8.53
CA LYS A 29 5.20 2.77 -9.20
C LYS A 29 4.36 1.63 -9.74
N SER A 30 4.80 1.11 -10.88
CA SER A 30 4.18 -0.03 -11.55
C SER A 30 4.48 -1.33 -10.81
N THR A 31 3.60 -2.33 -10.93
CA THR A 31 3.81 -3.67 -10.33
C THR A 31 5.18 -4.28 -10.67
N ALA A 32 5.71 -4.02 -11.87
CA ALA A 32 7.04 -4.45 -12.30
C ALA A 32 8.18 -3.70 -11.58
N GLU A 33 8.04 -2.40 -11.36
CA GLU A 33 9.01 -1.59 -10.62
C GLU A 33 9.04 -1.97 -9.15
N ILE A 34 7.86 -2.19 -8.56
CA ILE A 34 7.71 -2.69 -7.18
C ILE A 34 8.40 -4.05 -7.06
N ALA A 35 8.11 -4.98 -7.98
CA ALA A 35 8.74 -6.29 -8.01
C ALA A 35 10.28 -6.18 -8.04
N SER A 36 10.81 -5.30 -8.88
CA SER A 36 12.26 -5.05 -8.98
C SER A 36 12.85 -4.45 -7.71
N GLN A 37 12.22 -3.43 -7.12
CA GLN A 37 12.71 -2.78 -5.89
C GLN A 37 12.63 -3.69 -4.67
N LEU A 38 11.61 -4.53 -4.64
CA LEU A 38 11.35 -5.45 -3.55
C LEU A 38 12.04 -6.82 -3.74
N PHE A 39 12.78 -7.00 -4.84
CA PHE A 39 13.44 -8.26 -5.20
C PHE A 39 12.50 -9.47 -5.18
N ILE A 40 11.25 -9.28 -5.62
CA ILE A 40 10.21 -10.32 -5.69
C ILE A 40 9.61 -10.41 -7.08
N SER A 41 8.91 -11.50 -7.38
CA SER A 41 8.21 -11.65 -8.67
C SER A 41 6.97 -10.76 -8.75
N THR A 42 6.60 -10.34 -9.95
CA THR A 42 5.33 -9.61 -10.20
C THR A 42 4.10 -10.41 -9.74
N LYS A 43 4.18 -11.74 -9.80
CA LYS A 43 3.17 -12.65 -9.24
C LYS A 43 3.06 -12.49 -7.71
N THR A 44 4.19 -12.42 -7.02
CA THR A 44 4.25 -12.18 -5.58
C THR A 44 3.66 -10.80 -5.22
N VAL A 45 3.93 -9.76 -6.01
CA VAL A 45 3.29 -8.44 -5.83
C VAL A 45 1.77 -8.54 -5.99
N GLY A 46 1.29 -9.33 -6.96
CA GLY A 46 -0.13 -9.65 -7.10
C GLY A 46 -0.73 -10.27 -5.84
N ASN A 47 -0.07 -11.27 -5.27
CA ASN A 47 -0.49 -11.89 -4.01
C ASN A 47 -0.51 -10.89 -2.83
N HIS A 48 0.53 -10.05 -2.70
CA HIS A 48 0.53 -8.99 -1.70
C HIS A 48 -0.65 -8.04 -1.87
N LYS A 49 -0.96 -7.61 -3.09
CA LYS A 49 -2.12 -6.74 -3.37
C LYS A 49 -3.44 -7.38 -2.95
N THR A 50 -3.62 -8.68 -3.20
CA THR A 50 -4.81 -9.42 -2.75
C THR A 50 -4.90 -9.44 -1.22
N ASN A 51 -3.81 -9.80 -0.54
CA ASN A 51 -3.79 -9.84 0.93
C ASN A 51 -4.04 -8.45 1.54
N ILE A 52 -3.39 -7.41 1.00
CA ILE A 52 -3.58 -6.01 1.41
C ILE A 52 -5.04 -5.61 1.21
N SER A 53 -5.64 -5.90 0.05
CA SER A 53 -7.04 -5.56 -0.21
C SER A 53 -8.00 -6.23 0.77
N SER A 54 -7.71 -7.48 1.15
CA SER A 54 -8.47 -8.22 2.17
C SER A 54 -8.37 -7.54 3.54
N LYS A 55 -7.14 -7.20 3.96
CA LYS A 55 -6.87 -6.54 5.24
C LYS A 55 -7.45 -5.12 5.33
N LEU A 56 -7.37 -4.35 4.26
CA LEU A 56 -7.95 -3.00 4.18
C LEU A 56 -9.47 -3.02 3.91
N ASN A 57 -10.07 -4.22 3.83
CA ASN A 57 -11.48 -4.42 3.48
C ASN A 57 -11.90 -3.74 2.15
N VAL A 58 -10.94 -3.57 1.23
CA VAL A 58 -11.16 -2.91 -0.06
C VAL A 58 -11.73 -3.94 -1.03
N SER A 59 -13.04 -3.95 -1.14
CA SER A 59 -13.77 -4.80 -2.08
C SER A 59 -14.03 -4.04 -3.39
N GLY A 60 -13.73 -4.66 -4.55
CA GLY A 60 -14.04 -4.05 -5.85
C GLY A 60 -13.18 -4.49 -7.04
N GLY A 61 -12.52 -5.65 -6.98
CA GLY A 61 -11.79 -6.20 -8.13
C GLY A 61 -10.41 -5.59 -8.41
N PRO A 62 -9.76 -6.02 -9.51
CA PRO A 62 -8.40 -5.62 -9.86
C PRO A 62 -8.32 -4.12 -10.18
N GLY A 63 -7.81 -3.33 -9.24
CA GLY A 63 -7.63 -1.87 -9.39
C GLY A 63 -8.26 -1.05 -8.27
N SER A 64 -9.20 -1.61 -7.51
CA SER A 64 -9.83 -0.92 -6.38
C SER A 64 -8.84 -0.57 -5.28
N LEU A 65 -7.86 -1.44 -5.02
CA LEU A 65 -6.75 -1.14 -4.12
C LEU A 65 -5.93 0.07 -4.60
N ILE A 66 -5.60 0.14 -5.89
CA ILE A 66 -4.83 1.27 -6.44
C ILE A 66 -5.63 2.55 -6.26
N ARG A 67 -6.91 2.55 -6.61
CA ARG A 67 -7.76 3.73 -6.44
C ARG A 67 -7.88 4.17 -4.98
N PHE A 68 -8.00 3.21 -4.05
CA PHE A 68 -8.02 3.49 -2.62
C PHE A 68 -6.70 4.11 -2.15
N ILE A 69 -5.57 3.57 -2.59
CA ILE A 69 -4.24 4.10 -2.26
C ILE A 69 -4.07 5.51 -2.83
N PHE A 70 -4.42 5.75 -4.08
CA PHE A 70 -4.32 7.08 -4.70
C PHE A 70 -5.20 8.12 -4.02
N LYS A 71 -6.39 7.73 -3.56
CA LYS A 71 -7.29 8.61 -2.79
C LYS A 71 -6.68 9.02 -1.45
N ASN A 72 -5.93 8.13 -0.80
CA ASN A 72 -5.30 8.35 0.50
C ASN A 72 -3.77 8.54 0.40
N LYS A 73 -3.26 8.91 -0.79
CA LYS A 73 -1.81 8.94 -1.05
C LYS A 73 -1.06 9.87 -0.11
N VAL A 74 -1.69 10.98 0.28
CA VAL A 74 -1.09 12.01 1.13
C VAL A 74 -0.82 11.45 2.52
N ASP A 75 -1.79 10.76 3.12
CA ASP A 75 -1.65 10.12 4.43
C ASP A 75 -0.61 8.99 4.42
N ILE A 76 -0.62 8.18 3.37
CA ILE A 76 0.29 7.03 3.19
C ILE A 76 1.75 7.48 3.03
N LEU A 77 2.00 8.50 2.21
CA LEU A 77 3.36 9.00 1.97
C LEU A 77 3.90 9.79 3.18
N SER A 78 3.02 10.43 3.94
CA SER A 78 3.39 11.13 5.18
C SER A 78 3.93 10.17 6.24
N THR A 79 3.49 8.90 6.24
CA THR A 79 3.98 7.88 7.19
C THR A 79 5.41 7.43 6.92
N LYS A 80 5.90 7.56 5.67
CA LYS A 80 7.27 7.17 5.29
C LYS A 80 8.32 8.18 5.78
N GLN A 81 7.94 9.45 6.01
CA GLN A 81 8.84 10.53 6.45
C GLN A 81 9.02 10.62 7.98
N GLN A 82 8.38 9.75 8.76
CA GLN A 82 8.50 9.71 10.23
C GLN A 82 9.38 8.57 10.76
N LEU A 83 10.00 7.78 9.86
CA LEU A 83 10.97 6.73 10.18
C LEU A 83 12.38 7.14 9.74
#